data_AF-A0AAU9WGN9-F1
#
_entry.id   AF-A0AAU9WGN9-F1
#
_cell.length_a   1.000
_cell.length_b   1.000
_cell.length_c   1.000
_cell.angle_alpha   90.00
_cell.angle_beta   90.00
_cell.angle_gamma   90.00
#
_symmetry.space_group_name_H-M   'P 1'
#
loop_
_entity.id
_entity.type
_entity.pdbx_description
1 polymer ?
#
loop_
_entity_poly.entity_id
_entity_poly.type
_entity_poly.pdbx_seq_one_letter_code
_entity_poly.pdbx_strand_id
1 'polypeptide(L)'
;MKRTFILLRWADRLRVPRAADFASLESGGRVKEITFSNNSTMAHIADMLKHNFHQLNTDEEISRLQFYKALGSTNILTRVGTAPDICGDTFKNVYRNRSRVYMRPSIGRIT
;
A
#
# COMPACT_ATOMS: atom_id res chain seq x y z
N MET A 1 15.34 1.52 -2.75
CA MET A 1 14.59 1.13 -1.53
C MET A 1 13.64 -0.01 -1.85
N LYS A 2 13.57 -1.01 -0.96
CA LYS A 2 12.72 -2.20 -1.12
C LYS A 2 11.60 -2.18 -0.08
N ARG A 3 10.35 -2.35 -0.52
CA ARG A 3 9.15 -2.28 0.34
C ARG A 3 8.14 -3.35 -0.04
N THR A 4 7.48 -3.91 0.97
CA THR A 4 6.36 -4.83 0.78
C THR A 4 5.07 -4.03 0.83
N PHE A 5 4.34 -4.00 -0.27
CA PHE A 5 3.03 -3.40 -0.40
C PHE A 5 1.95 -4.45 -0.22
N ILE A 6 0.95 -4.13 0.58
CA ILE A 6 -0.18 -4.99 0.90
C ILE A 6 -1.46 -4.26 0.56
N LEU A 7 -2.21 -4.78 -0.42
CA LEU A 7 -3.49 -4.23 -0.86
C LEU A 7 -4.65 -4.89 -0.11
N LEU A 8 -5.26 -4.15 0.81
CA LEU A 8 -6.42 -4.55 1.58
C LEU A 8 -7.72 -4.29 0.82
N ARG A 9 -8.76 -5.07 1.13
CA ARG A 9 -10.14 -4.81 0.68
C ARG A 9 -10.69 -3.63 1.46
N TRP A 10 -11.63 -2.93 0.86
CA TRP A 10 -12.42 -1.91 1.56
C TRP A 10 -13.08 -2.45 2.84
N ALA A 11 -13.61 -3.68 2.78
CA ALA A 11 -14.25 -4.35 3.92
C ALA A 11 -13.26 -4.88 4.98
N ASP A 12 -11.95 -4.88 4.69
CA ASP A 12 -10.97 -5.35 5.66
C ASP A 12 -10.87 -4.37 6.84
N ARG A 13 -10.73 -4.95 8.03
CA ARG A 13 -10.47 -4.18 9.24
C ARG A 13 -9.13 -3.46 9.09
N LEU A 14 -9.05 -2.25 9.62
CA LEU A 14 -7.80 -1.47 9.69
C LEU A 14 -6.85 -2.05 10.76
N ARG A 15 -6.44 -3.30 10.54
CA ARG A 15 -5.54 -4.05 11.38
C ARG A 15 -4.52 -4.80 10.52
N VAL A 16 -3.35 -5.04 11.11
CA VAL A 16 -2.32 -5.89 10.50
C VAL A 16 -2.93 -7.27 10.25
N PRO A 17 -2.96 -7.76 8.99
CA PRO A 17 -3.47 -9.10 8.67
C PRO A 17 -2.73 -10.18 9.46
N ARG A 18 -3.46 -11.21 9.91
CA ARG A 18 -2.83 -12.36 10.56
C ARG A 18 -2.11 -13.21 9.52
N ALA A 19 -1.26 -14.13 9.96
CA ALA A 19 -0.49 -15.00 9.06
C ALA A 19 -1.36 -15.74 8.04
N ALA A 20 -2.52 -16.26 8.46
CA ALA A 20 -3.47 -16.93 7.57
C ALA A 20 -4.04 -15.99 6.49
N ASP A 21 -4.44 -14.77 6.87
CA ASP A 21 -4.93 -13.75 5.95
C ASP A 21 -3.83 -13.32 4.96
N PHE A 22 -2.59 -13.28 5.43
CA PHE A 22 -1.44 -12.89 4.61
C PHE A 22 -1.19 -13.86 3.46
N ALA A 23 -1.28 -15.17 3.72
CA ALA A 23 -1.17 -16.20 2.68
C ALA A 23 -2.29 -16.07 1.62
N SER A 24 -3.52 -15.77 2.06
CA SER A 24 -4.64 -15.51 1.14
C SER A 24 -4.45 -14.22 0.33
N LEU A 25 -3.90 -13.16 0.93
CA LEU A 25 -3.58 -11.92 0.22
C LEU A 25 -2.47 -12.13 -0.81
N GLU A 26 -1.44 -12.90 -0.46
CA GLU A 26 -0.33 -13.21 -1.35
C GLU A 26 -0.80 -14.06 -2.55
N SER A 27 -1.58 -15.12 -2.31
CA SER A 27 -2.21 -15.92 -3.37
C SER A 27 -3.14 -15.09 -4.27
N GLY A 28 -3.83 -14.09 -3.70
CA GLY A 28 -4.65 -13.14 -4.44
C GLY A 28 -3.88 -12.04 -5.19
N GLY A 29 -2.54 -12.09 -5.21
CA GLY A 29 -1.69 -11.11 -5.88
C GLY A 29 -1.66 -9.74 -5.20
N ARG A 30 -2.04 -9.67 -3.92
CA ARG A 30 -2.19 -8.42 -3.14
C ARG A 30 -1.06 -8.15 -2.18
N VAL A 31 -0.04 -9.00 -2.18
CA VAL A 31 1.23 -8.73 -1.52
C VAL A 31 2.29 -8.68 -2.61
N LYS A 32 2.93 -7.52 -2.75
CA LYS A 32 3.98 -7.32 -3.75
C LYS A 32 5.17 -6.63 -3.14
N GLU A 33 6.34 -7.14 -3.44
CA GLU A 33 7.59 -6.55 -3.04
C GLU A 33 8.14 -5.69 -4.17
N ILE A 34 8.21 -4.39 -3.94
CA ILE A 34 8.50 -3.39 -4.95
C ILE A 34 9.78 -2.66 -4.56
N THR A 35 10.70 -2.55 -5.53
CA THR A 35 11.96 -1.83 -5.36
C THR A 35 11.98 -0.59 -6.24
N PHE A 36 12.13 0.58 -5.62
CA PHE A 36 12.13 1.88 -6.30
C PHE A 36 13.22 2.80 -5.75
N SER A 37 13.60 3.83 -6.49
CA SER A 37 14.64 4.78 -6.05
C SER A 37 14.16 5.62 -4.88
N ASN A 38 15.09 6.10 -4.05
CA ASN A 38 14.75 7.01 -2.96
C ASN A 38 14.04 8.26 -3.48
N ASN A 39 14.41 8.75 -4.65
CA ASN A 39 13.88 9.99 -5.20
C ASN A 39 12.77 9.75 -6.23
N SER A 40 12.14 8.57 -6.21
CA SER A 40 11.03 8.27 -7.09
C SER A 40 9.85 9.20 -6.82
N THR A 41 9.30 9.78 -7.88
CA THR A 41 8.09 10.60 -7.84
C THR A 41 6.87 9.72 -7.57
N MET A 42 5.75 10.34 -7.15
CA MET A 42 4.51 9.58 -6.98
C MET A 42 3.99 9.01 -8.30
N ALA A 43 4.21 9.70 -9.43
CA ALA A 43 3.86 9.16 -10.75
C ALA A 43 4.60 7.83 -11.01
N HIS A 44 5.90 7.78 -10.71
CA HIS A 44 6.68 6.55 -10.85
C HIS A 44 6.21 5.45 -9.89
N ILE A 45 5.92 5.79 -8.62
CA ILE A 45 5.38 4.83 -7.65
C ILE A 45 4.00 4.35 -8.10
N ALA A 46 3.14 5.23 -8.60
CA ALA A 46 1.82 4.89 -9.13
C ALA A 46 1.94 3.90 -10.29
N ASP A 47 2.79 4.17 -11.29
CA ASP A 47 3.01 3.26 -12.42
C ASP A 47 3.49 1.88 -11.96
N MET A 48 4.39 1.84 -10.97
CA MET A 48 4.82 0.58 -10.37
C MET A 48 3.68 -0.14 -9.67
N LEU A 49 2.81 0.58 -8.95
CA LEU A 49 1.63 -0.02 -8.33
C LEU A 49 0.67 -0.57 -9.38
N LYS A 50 0.39 0.16 -10.47
CA LYS A 50 -0.45 -0.32 -11.57
C LYS A 50 0.14 -1.57 -12.24
N HIS A 51 1.46 -1.59 -12.42
CA HIS A 51 2.16 -2.73 -13.02
C HIS A 51 2.15 -3.98 -12.13
N ASN A 52 2.25 -3.80 -10.80
CA ASN A 52 2.36 -4.92 -9.86
C ASN A 52 1.01 -5.42 -9.32
N PHE A 53 -0.01 -4.56 -9.30
CA PHE A 53 -1.35 -4.87 -8.80
C PHE A 53 -2.36 -4.69 -9.94
N HIS A 54 -2.82 -5.80 -10.53
CA HIS A 54 -3.79 -5.77 -11.62
C HIS A 54 -5.12 -5.10 -11.24
N GLN A 55 -5.42 -5.02 -9.94
CA GLN A 55 -6.59 -4.32 -9.44
C GLN A 55 -6.43 -2.80 -9.54
N LEU A 56 -5.21 -2.27 -9.65
CA LEU A 56 -4.96 -0.83 -9.70
C LEU A 56 -4.64 -0.41 -11.13
N ASN A 57 -5.50 -0.73 -12.10
CA ASN A 57 -5.18 -0.51 -13.51
C ASN A 57 -5.50 0.92 -14.00
N THR A 58 -6.26 1.70 -13.22
CA THR A 58 -6.61 3.09 -13.54
C THR A 58 -5.99 4.11 -12.60
N ASP A 59 -5.82 5.35 -13.08
CA ASP A 59 -5.45 6.49 -12.23
C ASP A 59 -6.51 6.79 -11.16
N GLU A 60 -7.78 6.53 -11.46
CA GLU A 60 -8.87 6.70 -10.52
C GLU A 60 -8.73 5.75 -9.33
N GLU A 61 -8.43 4.47 -9.54
CA GLU A 61 -8.17 3.51 -8.46
C GLU A 61 -6.97 3.91 -7.61
N ILE A 62 -5.88 4.38 -8.24
CA ILE A 62 -4.71 4.90 -7.53
C ILE A 62 -5.08 6.12 -6.67
N SER A 63 -5.85 7.06 -7.22
CA SER A 63 -6.28 8.27 -6.50
C SER A 63 -7.13 7.96 -5.26
N ARG A 64 -7.88 6.85 -5.30
CA ARG A 64 -8.73 6.37 -4.20
C ARG A 64 -7.94 5.61 -3.14
N LEU A 65 -6.66 5.31 -3.37
CA LEU A 65 -5.83 4.61 -2.39
C LEU A 65 -5.50 5.48 -1.20
N GLN A 66 -5.80 4.92 -0.03
CA GLN A 66 -5.34 5.38 1.25
C GLN A 66 -4.24 4.47 1.73
N PHE A 67 -3.22 5.08 2.32
CA PHE A 67 -2.04 4.41 2.81
C PHE A 67 -2.03 4.40 4.32
N TYR A 68 -1.57 3.28 4.87
CA TYR A 68 -1.56 3.02 6.29
C TYR A 68 -0.22 2.43 6.72
N LYS A 69 0.07 2.61 8.01
CA LYS A 69 1.20 1.95 8.69
C LYS A 69 0.72 1.31 9.99
N ALA A 70 1.43 0.28 10.44
CA ALA A 70 1.21 -0.28 11.77
C ALA A 70 1.63 0.73 12.85
N LEU A 71 0.79 0.90 13.87
CA LEU A 71 1.07 1.77 15.00
C LEU A 71 2.00 1.04 16.00
N GLY A 72 3.31 1.26 15.88
CA GLY A 72 4.30 0.67 16.79
C GLY A 72 4.28 -0.86 16.78
N SER A 73 4.17 -1.47 17.96
CA SER A 73 4.02 -2.92 18.16
C SER A 73 2.56 -3.41 18.13
N THR A 74 1.60 -2.52 17.87
CA THR A 74 0.18 -2.90 17.83
C THR A 74 -0.19 -3.49 16.48
N ASN A 75 -1.33 -4.20 16.46
CA ASN A 75 -1.94 -4.67 15.22
C ASN A 75 -2.87 -3.62 14.57
N ILE A 76 -2.84 -2.36 14.99
CA ILE A 76 -3.73 -1.31 14.48
C ILE A 76 -3.06 -0.59 13.31
N LEU A 77 -3.81 -0.38 12.23
CA LEU A 77 -3.36 0.40 11.08
C LEU A 77 -3.85 1.84 11.22
N THR A 78 -2.90 2.79 11.24
CA THR A 78 -3.20 4.22 11.20
C THR A 78 -3.04 4.74 9.78
N ARG A 79 -3.99 5.56 9.34
CA ARG A 79 -3.89 6.26 8.06
C ARG A 79 -2.73 7.24 8.12
N VAL A 80 -1.94 7.26 7.06
CA VAL A 80 -0.82 8.20 6.88
C VAL A 80 -1.22 9.28 5.88
N GLY A 81 -1.91 8.91 4.80
CA GLY A 81 -2.23 9.84 3.73
C GLY A 81 -2.86 9.13 2.53
N THR A 82 -3.09 9.90 1.48
CA THR A 82 -3.52 9.43 0.16
C THR A 82 -2.32 9.35 -0.79
N ALA A 83 -2.53 8.84 -2.02
CA ALA A 83 -1.50 8.83 -3.06
C ALA A 83 -0.75 10.16 -3.24
N PRO A 84 -1.42 11.33 -3.39
CA PRO A 84 -0.72 12.61 -3.51
C PRO A 84 0.09 13.00 -2.26
N ASP A 85 -0.37 12.62 -1.06
CA ASP A 85 0.29 12.97 0.21
C ASP A 85 1.59 12.19 0.45
N ILE A 86 1.71 10.99 -0.13
CA ILE A 86 2.78 10.02 0.16
C ILE A 86 3.87 10.03 -0.93
N CYS A 87 4.13 11.19 -1.52
CA CYS A 87 5.21 11.35 -2.50
C CYS A 87 6.60 11.56 -1.85
N GLY A 88 7.65 11.02 -2.48
CA GLY A 88 9.05 11.34 -2.20
C GLY A 88 9.51 11.16 -0.74
N ASP A 89 9.98 12.24 -0.11
CA ASP A 89 10.56 12.23 1.24
C ASP A 89 9.54 11.88 2.32
N THR A 90 8.25 12.16 2.11
CA THR A 90 7.18 11.72 3.01
C THR A 90 7.11 10.19 3.05
N PHE A 91 7.28 9.52 1.91
CA PHE A 91 7.35 8.06 1.87
C PHE A 91 8.52 7.52 2.69
N LYS A 92 9.70 8.16 2.59
CA LYS A 92 10.91 7.77 3.34
C LYS A 92 10.71 7.94 4.85
N ASN A 93 10.16 9.08 5.26
CA ASN A 93 9.99 9.45 6.67
C ASN A 93 8.91 8.60 7.34
N VAL A 94 7.84 8.29 6.62
CA VAL A 94 6.75 7.46 7.14
C VAL A 94 7.15 5.98 7.14
N TYR A 95 7.73 5.48 6.05
CA TYR A 95 8.02 4.06 5.85
C TYR A 95 9.52 3.81 5.86
N ARG A 96 10.05 3.51 7.06
CA ARG A 96 11.45 3.07 7.28
C ARG A 96 11.81 1.87 6.41
N ASN A 97 13.11 1.60 6.26
CA ASN A 97 13.58 0.50 5.41
C ASN A 97 12.96 -0.86 5.81
N ARG A 98 12.50 -1.64 4.81
CA ARG A 98 11.75 -2.91 4.99
C ARG A 98 10.39 -2.81 5.68
N SER A 99 9.86 -1.60 5.89
CA SER A 99 8.50 -1.45 6.41
C SER A 99 7.47 -1.97 5.41
N ARG A 100 6.41 -2.58 5.95
CA ARG A 100 5.22 -2.94 5.21
C ARG A 100 4.36 -1.70 4.99
N VAL A 101 3.86 -1.55 3.77
CA VAL A 101 3.01 -0.45 3.32
C VAL A 101 1.63 -1.04 3.08
N TYR A 102 0.65 -0.64 3.89
CA TYR A 102 -0.72 -1.13 3.74
C TYR A 102 -1.51 -0.11 2.92
N MET A 103 -2.21 -0.58 1.90
CA MET A 103 -3.01 0.23 1.00
C MET A 103 -4.45 -0.25 1.07
N ARG A 104 -5.41 0.67 1.12
CA ARG A 104 -6.84 0.34 1.07
C ARG A 104 -7.58 1.41 0.27
N PRO A 105 -8.53 1.03 -0.59
CA PRO A 105 -9.43 2.00 -1.23
C PRO A 105 -10.25 2.76 -0.18
N SER A 106 -10.49 4.04 -0.43
CA SER A 106 -11.37 4.87 0.39
C SER A 106 -12.83 4.41 0.33
N ILE A 107 -13.36 4.10 -0.87
CA ILE A 107 -14.74 3.66 -1.13
C ILE A 107 -14.77 2.68 -2.33
N GLY A 108 -15.64 1.66 -2.26
CA GLY A 108 -16.01 0.81 -3.39
C GLY A 108 -15.13 -0.43 -3.59
N ARG A 109 -15.66 -1.42 -4.34
CA ARG A 109 -14.84 -2.53 -4.84
C ARG A 109 -13.86 -1.96 -5.87
N ILE A 110 -12.60 -2.32 -5.72
CA ILE A 110 -11.65 -2.22 -6.83
C ILE A 110 -12.11 -3.25 -7.86
N THR A 111 -12.30 -2.81 -9.09
CA THR A 111 -12.91 -3.58 -10.17
C THR A 111 -12.04 -4.75 -10.64
#